data_AF-R6VZK3-F1
#
_entry.id   AF-R6VZK3-F1
#
_cell.length_a   1.000
_cell.length_b   1.000
_cell.length_c   1.000
_cell.angle_alpha   90.00
_cell.angle_beta   90.00
_cell.angle_gamma   90.00
#
_symmetry.space_group_name_H-M   'P 1'
#
loop_
_entity.id
_entity.type
_entity.pdbx_description
1 polymer ?
#
loop_
_entity_poly.entity_id
_entity_poly.type
_entity_poly.pdbx_seq_one_letter_code
_entity_poly.pdbx_strand_id
1 'polypeptide(L)'
;MYYNAVLSGILFLSLTVGFSYRAADAGKPAWRTAYLVLAALSAVFTVGSRPTLLLFALMLAPLYIDMLFSKKRAVAEKLKNLAAFGVPLAVGAFAVMAYNIARFGSPFDFGNNYQLTFNDTSYNTVSLHKFFPAIYHYFLQMPAVTGMFPFLELNKVSLDVYREYTYTYGSFGVFALPASLGIFGIPSLRSDKAKKFTYVSAVAVAVAVAFFDMCKAGVHPRYVADIAFPLMFIGVLTLLELAQYASGLSERARRHVFFAVNTVFVLTVIVAAAFLFANEADNMYNLSPRLFGFFEKLFA
;
A
#
# COMPACT_ATOMS: atom_id res chain seq x y z
N MET A 1 12.53 6.22 13.80
CA MET A 1 12.35 7.31 12.81
C MET A 1 11.78 6.79 11.48
N TYR A 2 12.26 5.67 10.91
CA TYR A 2 11.80 5.18 9.61
C TYR A 2 10.33 4.71 9.56
N TYR A 3 9.82 4.01 10.59
CA TYR A 3 8.41 3.59 10.63
C TYR A 3 7.43 4.77 10.56
N ASN A 4 7.84 5.95 11.05
CA ASN A 4 7.01 7.14 10.96
C ASN A 4 6.78 7.52 9.50
N ALA A 5 7.81 7.42 8.63
CA ALA A 5 7.65 7.70 7.21
C ALA A 5 6.68 6.72 6.53
N VAL A 6 6.74 5.43 6.88
CA VAL A 6 5.82 4.40 6.37
C VAL A 6 4.38 4.68 6.81
N LEU A 7 4.17 4.87 8.11
CA LEU A 7 2.84 5.13 8.67
C LEU A 7 2.26 6.45 8.17
N SER A 8 3.08 7.51 8.09
CA SER A 8 2.67 8.80 7.50
C SER A 8 2.32 8.65 6.03
N GLY A 9 3.13 7.91 5.25
CA GLY A 9 2.85 7.65 3.84
C GLY A 9 1.51 6.94 3.63
N ILE A 10 1.25 5.87 4.39
CA ILE A 10 -0.01 5.13 4.36
C ILE A 10 -1.18 6.03 4.78
N LEU A 11 -1.03 6.79 5.87
CA LEU A 11 -2.03 7.74 6.35
C LEU A 11 -2.40 8.77 5.28
N PHE A 12 -1.41 9.45 4.71
CA PHE A 12 -1.65 10.50 3.73
C PHE A 12 -2.18 9.96 2.39
N LEU A 13 -1.77 8.75 1.98
CA LEU A 13 -2.38 8.08 0.84
C LEU A 13 -3.86 7.77 1.13
N SER A 14 -4.16 7.24 2.32
CA SER A 14 -5.54 6.97 2.77
C SER A 14 -6.40 8.23 2.78
N LEU A 15 -5.86 9.34 3.29
CA LEU A 15 -6.52 10.64 3.32
C LEU A 15 -6.75 11.17 1.89
N THR A 16 -5.76 11.04 1.01
CA THR A 16 -5.89 11.42 -0.41
C THR A 16 -7.08 10.69 -1.04
N VAL A 17 -7.14 9.37 -0.88
CA VAL A 17 -8.24 8.55 -1.40
C VAL A 17 -9.58 8.96 -0.76
N GLY A 18 -9.63 9.02 0.56
CA GLY A 18 -10.85 9.34 1.30
C GLY A 18 -11.42 10.71 0.95
N PHE A 19 -10.59 11.75 0.93
CA PHE A 19 -11.01 13.09 0.54
C PHE A 19 -11.39 13.19 -0.93
N SER A 20 -10.74 12.43 -1.82
CA SER A 20 -11.11 12.40 -3.25
C SER A 20 -12.54 11.87 -3.43
N TYR A 21 -12.88 10.74 -2.78
CA TYR A 21 -14.25 10.20 -2.82
C TYR A 21 -15.26 11.12 -2.12
N ARG A 22 -14.91 11.70 -0.96
CA ARG A 22 -15.77 12.70 -0.28
C ARG A 22 -16.01 13.95 -1.13
N ALA A 23 -15.04 14.38 -1.93
CA ALA A 23 -15.22 15.48 -2.88
C ALA A 23 -16.20 15.11 -3.99
N ALA A 24 -16.14 13.89 -4.51
CA ALA A 24 -17.06 13.41 -5.53
C ALA A 24 -18.51 13.36 -5.04
N ASP A 25 -18.72 12.90 -3.79
CA ASP A 25 -20.03 12.79 -3.15
C ASP A 25 -20.56 14.11 -2.53
N ALA A 26 -19.71 15.13 -2.42
CA ALA A 26 -20.11 16.39 -1.80
C ALA A 26 -21.21 17.10 -2.60
N GLY A 27 -22.40 17.21 -1.99
CA GLY A 27 -23.55 17.91 -2.56
C GLY A 27 -23.39 19.44 -2.60
N LYS A 28 -22.66 20.02 -1.64
CA LYS A 28 -22.39 21.48 -1.61
C LYS A 28 -21.02 21.81 -2.23
N PRO A 29 -20.93 22.81 -3.14
CA PRO A 29 -19.67 23.19 -3.78
C PRO A 29 -18.54 23.57 -2.82
N ALA A 30 -18.84 24.23 -1.71
CA ALA A 30 -17.83 24.65 -0.72
C ALA A 30 -17.11 23.45 -0.08
N TRP A 31 -17.87 22.43 0.33
CA TRP A 31 -17.30 21.19 0.90
C TRP A 31 -16.51 20.41 -0.14
N ARG A 32 -16.97 20.36 -1.39
CA ARG A 32 -16.22 19.77 -2.49
C ARG A 32 -14.84 20.42 -2.65
N THR A 33 -14.81 21.75 -2.71
CA THR A 33 -13.56 22.52 -2.79
C THR A 33 -12.64 22.21 -1.61
N ALA A 34 -13.16 22.21 -0.38
CA ALA A 34 -12.38 21.89 0.81
C ALA A 34 -11.77 20.48 0.75
N TYR A 35 -12.56 19.46 0.38
CA TYR A 35 -12.06 18.09 0.24
C TYR A 35 -11.01 17.96 -0.87
N LEU A 36 -11.15 18.67 -2.00
CA LEU A 36 -10.14 18.67 -3.05
C LEU A 36 -8.82 19.30 -2.60
N VAL A 37 -8.87 20.40 -1.86
CA VAL A 37 -7.68 21.01 -1.25
C VAL A 37 -7.01 20.03 -0.29
N LEU A 38 -7.79 19.39 0.59
CA LEU A 38 -7.28 18.41 1.56
C LEU A 38 -6.70 17.17 0.86
N ALA A 39 -7.31 16.69 -0.22
CA ALA A 39 -6.79 15.58 -1.02
C ALA A 39 -5.44 15.96 -1.66
N ALA A 40 -5.33 17.17 -2.21
CA ALA A 40 -4.09 17.66 -2.81
C ALA A 40 -2.96 17.81 -1.78
N LEU A 41 -3.23 18.41 -0.63
CA LEU A 41 -2.24 18.53 0.47
C LEU A 41 -1.82 17.16 0.98
N SER A 42 -2.76 16.23 1.15
CA SER A 42 -2.46 14.86 1.54
C SER A 42 -1.56 14.17 0.50
N ALA A 43 -1.81 14.34 -0.80
CA ALA A 43 -0.98 13.77 -1.84
C ALA A 43 0.46 14.30 -1.81
N VAL A 44 0.63 15.60 -1.53
CA VAL A 44 1.97 16.22 -1.34
C VAL A 44 2.67 15.60 -0.14
N PHE A 45 1.98 15.43 0.98
CA PHE A 45 2.56 14.78 2.17
C PHE A 45 2.84 13.30 1.98
N THR A 46 2.08 12.59 1.13
CA THR A 46 2.42 11.23 0.69
C THR A 46 3.79 11.24 0.02
N VAL A 47 4.05 12.15 -0.92
CA VAL A 47 5.37 12.27 -1.58
C VAL A 47 6.48 12.58 -0.58
N GLY A 48 6.24 13.53 0.32
CA GLY A 48 7.22 13.90 1.35
C GLY A 48 7.52 12.78 2.35
N SER A 49 6.60 11.81 2.50
CA SER A 49 6.78 10.65 3.38
C SER A 49 7.39 9.47 2.63
N ARG A 50 6.75 9.03 1.53
CA ARG A 50 7.20 7.96 0.63
C ARG A 50 6.73 8.22 -0.81
N PRO A 51 7.62 8.65 -1.72
CA PRO A 51 7.24 9.03 -3.09
C PRO A 51 6.64 7.87 -3.90
N THR A 52 7.06 6.63 -3.64
CA THR A 52 6.54 5.42 -4.29
C THR A 52 5.03 5.23 -4.07
N LEU A 53 4.51 5.64 -2.91
CA LEU A 53 3.10 5.51 -2.57
C LEU A 53 2.18 6.42 -3.41
N LEU A 54 2.68 7.55 -3.91
CA LEU A 54 1.88 8.43 -4.77
C LEU A 54 1.47 7.72 -6.08
N LEU A 55 2.23 6.73 -6.55
CA LEU A 55 1.90 5.96 -7.75
C LEU A 55 0.51 5.30 -7.63
N PHE A 56 0.09 4.93 -6.42
CA PHE A 56 -1.24 4.36 -6.17
C PHE A 56 -2.37 5.36 -6.40
N ALA A 57 -2.10 6.68 -6.47
CA ALA A 57 -3.11 7.67 -6.86
C ALA A 57 -3.66 7.43 -8.28
N LEU A 58 -2.97 6.64 -9.12
CA LEU A 58 -3.49 6.20 -10.43
C LEU A 58 -4.85 5.51 -10.30
N MET A 59 -5.13 4.83 -9.18
CA MET A 59 -6.43 4.19 -8.95
C MET A 59 -7.59 5.19 -8.85
N LEU A 60 -7.30 6.45 -8.56
CA LEU A 60 -8.28 7.55 -8.53
C LEU A 60 -8.51 8.18 -9.91
N ALA A 61 -7.78 7.77 -10.96
CA ALA A 61 -7.90 8.38 -12.29
C ALA A 61 -9.35 8.37 -12.83
N PRO A 62 -10.13 7.27 -12.75
CA PRO A 62 -11.51 7.29 -13.24
C PRO A 62 -12.39 8.31 -12.51
N LEU A 63 -12.18 8.47 -11.20
CA LEU A 63 -12.90 9.44 -10.37
C LEU A 63 -12.62 10.87 -10.84
N TYR A 64 -11.35 11.23 -11.01
CA TYR A 64 -10.96 12.57 -11.47
C TYR A 64 -11.35 12.83 -12.92
N ILE A 65 -11.27 11.83 -13.80
CA ILE A 65 -11.76 11.92 -15.18
C ILE A 65 -13.26 12.21 -15.19
N ASP A 66 -14.07 11.48 -14.41
CA ASP A 66 -15.51 11.80 -14.30
C ASP A 66 -15.72 13.22 -13.76
N MET A 67 -15.02 13.62 -12.70
CA MET A 67 -15.18 14.96 -12.12
C MET A 67 -14.86 16.11 -13.09
N LEU A 68 -13.91 15.92 -14.01
CA LEU A 68 -13.50 16.91 -15.00
C LEU A 68 -14.36 16.87 -16.28
N PHE A 69 -14.71 15.68 -16.76
CA PHE A 69 -15.38 15.50 -18.05
C PHE A 69 -16.89 15.29 -17.96
N SER A 70 -17.46 15.10 -16.76
CA SER A 70 -18.90 14.90 -16.58
C SER A 70 -19.71 16.07 -17.15
N LYS A 71 -20.74 15.76 -17.95
CA LYS A 71 -21.67 16.75 -18.52
C LYS A 71 -22.62 17.34 -17.47
N LYS A 72 -22.66 16.76 -16.26
CA LYS A 72 -23.57 17.16 -15.17
C LYS A 72 -23.14 18.47 -14.48
N ARG A 73 -21.97 19.03 -14.79
CA ARG A 73 -21.39 20.18 -14.09
C ARG A 73 -21.05 21.30 -15.06
N ALA A 74 -21.33 22.54 -14.64
CA ALA A 74 -20.96 23.73 -15.39
C ALA A 74 -19.43 23.87 -15.51
N VAL A 75 -18.97 24.50 -16.60
CA VAL A 75 -17.53 24.70 -16.87
C VAL A 75 -16.84 25.47 -15.74
N ALA A 76 -17.49 26.50 -15.20
CA ALA A 76 -16.96 27.29 -14.08
C ALA A 76 -16.71 26.43 -12.83
N GLU A 77 -17.60 25.47 -12.52
CA GLU A 77 -17.39 24.55 -11.39
C GLU A 77 -16.23 23.59 -11.64
N LYS A 78 -16.06 23.12 -12.88
CA LYS A 78 -14.93 22.25 -13.26
C LYS A 78 -13.60 22.98 -13.10
N LEU A 79 -13.51 24.22 -13.57
CA LEU A 79 -12.32 25.06 -13.41
C LEU A 79 -12.04 25.33 -11.93
N LYS A 80 -13.07 25.59 -11.12
CA LYS A 80 -12.92 25.75 -9.67
C LYS A 80 -12.40 24.49 -9.00
N ASN A 81 -12.94 23.31 -9.35
CA ASN A 81 -12.46 22.04 -8.81
C ASN A 81 -11.02 21.74 -9.24
N LEU A 82 -10.69 22.00 -10.50
CA LEU A 82 -9.35 21.85 -11.04
C LEU A 82 -8.37 22.77 -10.31
N ALA A 83 -8.73 24.02 -10.07
CA ALA A 83 -7.92 24.95 -9.29
C ALA A 83 -7.79 24.52 -7.82
N ALA A 84 -8.89 24.06 -7.21
CA ALA A 84 -8.93 23.63 -5.82
C ALA A 84 -7.99 22.45 -5.53
N PHE A 85 -7.84 21.52 -6.47
CA PHE A 85 -6.90 20.41 -6.35
C PHE A 85 -5.51 20.76 -6.91
N GLY A 86 -5.47 21.34 -8.11
CA GLY A 86 -4.25 21.57 -8.87
C GLY A 86 -3.35 22.64 -8.27
N VAL A 87 -3.89 23.73 -7.70
CA VAL A 87 -3.06 24.80 -7.13
C VAL A 87 -2.32 24.32 -5.88
N PRO A 88 -2.96 23.74 -4.85
CA PRO A 88 -2.22 23.23 -3.69
C PRO A 88 -1.23 22.12 -4.05
N LEU A 89 -1.60 21.24 -4.99
CA LEU A 89 -0.71 20.18 -5.47
C LEU A 89 0.53 20.77 -6.17
N ALA A 90 0.36 21.75 -7.05
CA ALA A 90 1.46 22.39 -7.77
C ALA A 90 2.40 23.15 -6.83
N VAL A 91 1.84 23.90 -5.86
CA VAL A 91 2.63 24.60 -4.84
C VAL A 91 3.42 23.60 -4.00
N GLY A 92 2.78 22.52 -3.54
CA GLY A 92 3.45 21.49 -2.76
C GLY A 92 4.52 20.74 -3.56
N ALA A 93 4.24 20.37 -4.80
CA ALA A 93 5.20 19.74 -5.70
C ALA A 93 6.41 20.65 -5.95
N PHE A 94 6.18 21.94 -6.18
CA PHE A 94 7.26 22.93 -6.31
C PHE A 94 8.11 23.01 -5.05
N ALA A 95 7.49 23.03 -3.86
CA ALA A 95 8.23 23.04 -2.61
C ALA A 95 9.11 21.78 -2.43
N VAL A 96 8.57 20.59 -2.76
CA VAL A 96 9.35 19.33 -2.72
C VAL A 96 10.50 19.37 -3.73
N MET A 97 10.26 19.78 -4.97
CA MET A 97 11.29 19.86 -6.00
C MET A 97 12.38 20.89 -5.65
N ALA A 98 12.01 22.04 -5.10
CA ALA A 98 12.95 23.05 -4.64
C ALA A 98 13.84 22.54 -3.49
N TYR A 99 13.24 21.81 -2.55
CA TYR A 99 13.99 21.11 -1.49
C TYR A 99 14.96 20.08 -2.08
N ASN A 100 14.51 19.25 -3.03
CA ASN A 100 15.34 18.24 -3.67
C ASN A 100 16.52 18.87 -4.44
N ILE A 101 16.31 19.97 -5.15
CA ILE A 101 17.38 20.73 -5.80
C ILE A 101 18.39 21.23 -4.77
N ALA A 102 17.92 21.87 -3.69
CA ALA A 102 18.80 22.40 -2.66
C ALA A 102 19.61 21.31 -1.95
N ARG A 103 19.06 20.09 -1.81
CA ARG A 103 19.68 19.01 -1.03
C ARG A 103 20.49 18.02 -1.85
N PHE A 104 20.06 17.73 -3.08
CA PHE A 104 20.57 16.66 -3.95
C PHE A 104 20.97 17.15 -5.35
N GLY A 105 20.75 18.43 -5.67
CA GLY A 105 21.11 19.03 -6.96
C GLY A 105 20.15 18.73 -8.12
N SER A 106 19.08 17.95 -7.89
CA SER A 106 18.09 17.59 -8.91
C SER A 106 16.67 17.58 -8.33
N PRO A 107 15.64 18.06 -9.07
CA PRO A 107 14.26 18.12 -8.57
C PRO A 107 13.63 16.74 -8.36
N PHE A 108 14.09 15.72 -9.08
CA PHE A 108 13.56 14.35 -9.03
C PHE A 108 14.47 13.38 -8.27
N ASP A 109 15.52 13.88 -7.64
CA ASP A 109 16.35 13.07 -6.75
C ASP A 109 15.78 13.11 -5.33
N PHE A 110 15.34 11.95 -4.85
CA PHE A 110 14.77 11.76 -3.51
C PHE A 110 15.78 11.20 -2.51
N GLY A 111 17.08 11.23 -2.85
CA GLY A 111 18.15 10.86 -1.94
C GLY A 111 18.50 9.38 -1.92
N ASN A 112 17.97 8.57 -2.84
CA ASN A 112 18.18 7.11 -2.85
C ASN A 112 19.66 6.71 -3.00
N ASN A 113 20.45 7.52 -3.70
CA ASN A 113 21.88 7.27 -3.96
C ASN A 113 22.81 7.74 -2.83
N TYR A 114 22.28 8.42 -1.81
CA TYR A 114 23.07 8.99 -0.71
C TYR A 114 22.91 8.18 0.60
N GLN A 115 22.37 6.96 0.49
CA GLN A 115 22.10 6.12 1.64
C GLN A 115 23.40 5.43 2.10
N LEU A 116 23.84 5.72 3.33
CA LEU A 116 24.90 4.98 4.00
C LEU A 116 24.36 3.60 4.43
N THR A 117 24.35 2.65 3.51
CA THR A 117 23.83 1.30 3.75
C THR A 117 24.87 0.24 3.39
N PHE A 118 24.56 -1.02 3.71
CA PHE A 118 25.45 -2.16 3.48
C PHE A 118 25.85 -2.32 2.00
N ASN A 119 24.98 -1.90 1.08
CA ASN A 119 25.29 -1.86 -0.34
C ASN A 119 25.28 -0.40 -0.83
N ASP A 120 26.16 -0.09 -1.78
CA ASP A 120 26.11 1.17 -2.51
C ASP A 120 24.93 1.11 -3.50
N THR A 121 23.84 1.78 -3.12
CA THR A 121 22.59 1.82 -3.88
C THR A 121 22.72 2.54 -5.22
N SER A 122 23.81 3.28 -5.46
CA SER A 122 24.07 3.93 -6.75
C SER A 122 24.35 2.91 -7.87
N TYR A 123 24.89 1.74 -7.53
CA TYR A 123 25.11 0.64 -8.48
C TYR A 123 23.87 -0.22 -8.74
N ASN A 124 22.81 -0.03 -7.96
CA ASN A 124 21.58 -0.79 -8.15
C ASN A 124 20.89 -0.35 -9.44
N THR A 125 20.83 -1.24 -10.44
CA THR A 125 20.16 -0.99 -11.72
C THR A 125 18.82 -1.72 -11.79
N VAL A 126 17.91 -1.19 -12.61
CA VAL A 126 16.65 -1.89 -12.92
C VAL A 126 17.00 -3.05 -13.83
N SER A 127 16.66 -4.27 -13.40
CA SER A 127 16.98 -5.46 -14.17
C SER A 127 15.83 -6.46 -14.13
N LEU A 128 15.42 -6.91 -15.32
CA LEU A 128 14.27 -7.81 -15.48
C LEU A 128 14.45 -9.16 -14.77
N HIS A 129 15.69 -9.59 -14.51
CA HIS A 129 15.96 -10.81 -13.76
C HIS A 129 15.39 -10.75 -12.33
N LYS A 130 15.20 -9.54 -11.78
CA LYS A 130 14.62 -9.31 -10.44
C LYS A 130 13.10 -9.39 -10.42
N PHE A 131 12.45 -9.55 -11.56
CA PHE A 131 10.99 -9.62 -11.62
C PHE A 131 10.42 -10.80 -10.83
N PHE A 132 10.89 -12.02 -11.11
CA PHE A 132 10.41 -13.20 -10.36
C PHE A 132 10.82 -13.20 -8.89
N PRO A 133 12.07 -12.83 -8.52
CA PRO A 133 12.41 -12.58 -7.13
C PRO A 133 11.48 -11.56 -6.46
N ALA A 134 11.12 -10.47 -7.13
CA ALA A 134 10.17 -9.48 -6.58
C ALA A 134 8.80 -10.11 -6.31
N ILE A 135 8.26 -10.88 -7.26
CA ILE A 135 6.99 -11.60 -7.06
C ILE A 135 7.10 -12.57 -5.88
N TYR A 136 8.19 -13.33 -5.78
CA TYR A 136 8.39 -14.26 -4.68
C TYR A 136 8.46 -13.52 -3.33
N HIS A 137 9.40 -12.60 -3.16
CA HIS A 137 9.69 -11.97 -1.88
C HIS A 137 8.60 -11.01 -1.40
N TYR A 138 7.95 -10.26 -2.30
CA TYR A 138 6.94 -9.27 -1.92
C TYR A 138 5.51 -9.80 -1.95
N PHE A 139 5.24 -10.91 -2.64
CA PHE A 139 3.89 -11.47 -2.69
C PHE A 139 3.77 -12.84 -2.03
N LEU A 140 4.66 -13.78 -2.36
CA LEU A 140 4.48 -15.21 -2.05
C LEU A 140 5.22 -15.70 -0.79
N GLN A 141 6.27 -14.99 -0.36
CA GLN A 141 7.12 -15.43 0.74
C GLN A 141 6.32 -15.55 2.04
N MET A 142 6.19 -16.76 2.58
CA MET A 142 5.47 -16.95 3.83
C MET A 142 6.36 -16.60 5.04
N PRO A 143 5.77 -16.11 6.15
CA PRO A 143 6.48 -16.02 7.42
C PRO A 143 6.98 -17.40 7.88
N ALA A 144 8.01 -17.40 8.72
CA ALA A 144 8.47 -18.61 9.37
C ALA A 144 7.45 -19.01 10.45
N VAL A 145 7.04 -20.27 10.46
CA VAL A 145 6.19 -20.82 11.53
C VAL A 145 7.09 -21.51 12.54
N THR A 146 6.98 -21.11 13.80
CA THR A 146 7.81 -21.62 14.90
C THR A 146 6.95 -22.31 15.94
N GLY A 147 7.53 -23.25 16.68
CA GLY A 147 6.85 -23.95 17.77
C GLY A 147 6.78 -23.16 19.08
N MET A 148 7.31 -21.93 19.09
CA MET A 148 7.38 -21.06 20.27
C MET A 148 6.67 -19.75 19.96
N PHE A 149 6.05 -19.14 20.96
CA PHE A 149 5.45 -17.81 20.82
C PHE A 149 6.49 -16.81 20.27
N PRO A 150 6.15 -15.97 19.26
CA PRO A 150 4.82 -15.65 18.74
C PRO A 150 4.30 -16.53 17.59
N PHE A 151 4.90 -17.71 17.37
CA PHE A 151 4.53 -18.73 16.38
C PHE A 151 4.70 -18.34 14.91
N LEU A 152 4.73 -17.03 14.61
CA LEU A 152 5.01 -16.47 13.30
C LEU A 152 6.13 -15.44 13.41
N GLU A 153 7.16 -15.61 12.58
CA GLU A 153 8.32 -14.75 12.53
C GLU A 153 8.63 -14.30 11.10
N LEU A 154 9.37 -13.19 10.97
CA LEU A 154 9.89 -12.74 9.70
C LEU A 154 10.88 -13.78 9.14
N ASN A 155 10.63 -14.27 7.93
CA ASN A 155 11.49 -15.25 7.31
C ASN A 155 12.63 -14.56 6.54
N LYS A 156 13.88 -14.91 6.80
CA LYS A 156 15.01 -14.43 6.00
C LYS A 156 15.41 -15.48 4.98
N VAL A 157 15.12 -15.22 3.71
CA VAL A 157 15.58 -16.03 2.58
C VAL A 157 16.87 -15.41 2.02
N SER A 158 17.93 -16.20 1.88
CA SER A 158 19.17 -15.70 1.29
C SER A 158 18.98 -15.42 -0.21
N LEU A 159 19.41 -14.24 -0.65
CA LEU A 159 19.48 -13.90 -2.07
C LEU A 159 20.76 -14.41 -2.75
N ASP A 160 21.66 -15.10 -2.04
CA ASP A 160 22.89 -15.68 -2.63
C ASP A 160 22.57 -16.64 -3.79
N VAL A 161 21.36 -17.24 -3.77
CA VAL A 161 20.84 -18.07 -4.87
C VAL A 161 20.77 -17.31 -6.19
N TYR A 162 20.51 -16.00 -6.14
CA TYR A 162 20.46 -15.11 -7.30
C TYR A 162 21.82 -14.51 -7.68
N ARG A 163 22.88 -14.82 -6.91
CA ARG A 163 24.29 -14.42 -7.15
C ARG A 163 24.50 -12.91 -7.35
N GLU A 164 23.76 -12.10 -6.60
CA GLU A 164 23.92 -10.64 -6.61
C GLU A 164 24.09 -10.06 -5.22
N TYR A 165 24.84 -8.96 -5.12
CA TYR A 165 24.96 -8.19 -3.90
C TYR A 165 23.70 -7.33 -3.71
N THR A 166 22.64 -7.92 -3.16
CA THR A 166 21.37 -7.24 -2.86
C THR A 166 21.10 -7.30 -1.37
N TYR A 167 20.63 -6.20 -0.79
CA TYR A 167 20.31 -6.13 0.63
C TYR A 167 19.11 -7.04 0.96
N THR A 168 19.24 -7.82 2.04
CA THR A 168 18.21 -8.76 2.51
C THR A 168 17.96 -8.62 3.99
N TYR A 169 16.69 -8.61 4.35
CA TYR A 169 16.23 -8.71 5.73
C TYR A 169 15.13 -9.77 5.86
N GLY A 170 14.82 -10.17 7.10
CA GLY A 170 13.67 -11.03 7.37
C GLY A 170 12.38 -10.35 6.92
N SER A 171 11.58 -11.01 6.08
CA SER A 171 10.39 -10.43 5.48
C SER A 171 9.27 -11.48 5.33
N PHE A 172 8.13 -11.02 4.82
CA PHE A 172 7.00 -11.83 4.35
C PHE A 172 6.41 -11.17 3.11
N GLY A 173 5.68 -11.92 2.30
CA GLY A 173 4.95 -11.45 1.14
C GLY A 173 3.53 -11.04 1.51
N VAL A 174 2.95 -10.11 0.77
CA VAL A 174 1.62 -9.55 1.06
C VAL A 174 0.53 -10.62 1.20
N PHE A 175 0.63 -11.75 0.49
CA PHE A 175 -0.36 -12.83 0.55
C PHE A 175 -0.34 -13.61 1.86
N ALA A 176 0.68 -13.41 2.71
CA ALA A 176 0.61 -13.86 4.10
C ALA A 176 -0.52 -13.16 4.87
N LEU A 177 -1.00 -12.01 4.42
CA LEU A 177 -2.21 -11.33 4.90
C LEU A 177 -3.40 -11.75 4.02
N PRO A 178 -4.24 -12.73 4.43
CA PRO A 178 -5.18 -13.38 3.51
C PRO A 178 -6.20 -12.44 2.87
N ALA A 179 -6.56 -11.32 3.49
CA ALA A 179 -7.46 -10.33 2.89
C ALA A 179 -6.93 -9.77 1.57
N SER A 180 -5.61 -9.72 1.38
CA SER A 180 -4.99 -9.31 0.11
C SER A 180 -5.27 -10.30 -1.03
N LEU A 181 -5.55 -11.58 -0.74
CA LEU A 181 -5.93 -12.57 -1.76
C LEU A 181 -7.27 -12.23 -2.43
N GLY A 182 -8.06 -11.33 -1.83
CA GLY A 182 -9.27 -10.81 -2.44
C GLY A 182 -9.05 -10.23 -3.84
N ILE A 183 -7.84 -9.75 -4.17
CA ILE A 183 -7.51 -9.24 -5.51
C ILE A 183 -7.73 -10.28 -6.62
N PHE A 184 -7.61 -11.59 -6.32
CA PHE A 184 -7.86 -12.65 -7.30
C PHE A 184 -9.35 -12.78 -7.65
N GLY A 185 -10.23 -12.20 -6.84
CA GLY A 185 -11.67 -12.11 -7.10
C GLY A 185 -12.06 -11.00 -8.08
N ILE A 186 -11.15 -10.07 -8.43
CA ILE A 186 -11.44 -8.92 -9.30
C ILE A 186 -12.05 -9.35 -10.66
N PRO A 187 -11.56 -10.41 -11.35
CA PRO A 187 -12.14 -10.84 -12.62
C PRO A 187 -13.60 -11.31 -12.53
N SER A 188 -14.01 -11.79 -11.36
CA SER A 188 -15.37 -12.28 -11.09
C SER A 188 -16.36 -11.17 -10.76
N LEU A 189 -15.90 -9.93 -10.55
CA LEU A 189 -16.76 -8.81 -10.23
C LEU A 189 -17.55 -8.36 -11.46
N ARG A 190 -18.87 -8.26 -11.32
CA ARG A 190 -19.75 -7.59 -12.30
C ARG A 190 -19.71 -6.08 -12.08
N SER A 191 -18.52 -5.51 -12.26
CA SER A 191 -18.23 -4.10 -12.05
C SER A 191 -18.18 -3.31 -13.35
N ASP A 192 -18.44 -2.00 -13.27
CA ASP A 192 -18.23 -1.11 -14.41
C ASP A 192 -16.73 -0.96 -14.74
N LYS A 193 -16.44 -0.40 -15.92
CA LYS A 193 -15.07 -0.23 -16.40
C LYS A 193 -14.22 0.66 -15.51
N ALA A 194 -14.81 1.68 -14.87
CA ALA A 194 -14.09 2.62 -14.02
C ALA A 194 -13.63 1.93 -12.73
N LYS A 195 -14.53 1.21 -12.07
CA LYS A 195 -14.21 0.41 -10.88
C LYS A 195 -13.18 -0.66 -11.17
N LYS A 196 -13.32 -1.39 -12.29
CA LYS A 196 -12.33 -2.38 -12.71
C LYS A 196 -10.96 -1.76 -12.98
N PHE A 197 -10.91 -0.57 -13.60
CA PHE A 197 -9.67 0.19 -13.77
C PHE A 197 -9.04 0.55 -12.42
N THR A 198 -9.81 1.08 -11.47
CA THR A 198 -9.32 1.40 -10.11
C THR A 198 -8.66 0.18 -9.47
N TYR A 199 -9.31 -0.99 -9.51
CA TYR A 199 -8.79 -2.19 -8.85
C TYR A 199 -7.55 -2.75 -9.56
N VAL A 200 -7.58 -2.85 -10.89
CA VAL A 200 -6.46 -3.39 -11.68
C VAL A 200 -5.25 -2.47 -11.64
N SER A 201 -5.45 -1.14 -11.69
CA SER A 201 -4.34 -0.18 -11.60
C SER A 201 -3.64 -0.24 -10.24
N ALA A 202 -4.37 -0.42 -9.13
CA ALA A 202 -3.76 -0.62 -7.83
C ALA A 202 -2.89 -1.90 -7.78
N VAL A 203 -3.37 -3.01 -8.36
CA VAL A 203 -2.57 -4.25 -8.47
C VAL A 203 -1.34 -4.06 -9.36
N ALA A 204 -1.50 -3.41 -10.52
CA ALA A 204 -0.40 -3.14 -11.44
C ALA A 204 0.68 -2.24 -10.81
N VAL A 205 0.27 -1.19 -10.09
CA VAL A 205 1.19 -0.32 -9.35
C VAL A 205 1.90 -1.10 -8.24
N ALA A 206 1.20 -1.97 -7.49
CA ALA A 206 1.85 -2.78 -6.47
C ALA A 206 2.94 -3.69 -7.06
N VAL A 207 2.69 -4.32 -8.20
CA VAL A 207 3.70 -5.12 -8.91
C VAL A 207 4.88 -4.26 -9.36
N ALA A 208 4.61 -3.07 -9.90
CA ALA A 208 5.66 -2.14 -10.31
C ALA A 208 6.51 -1.67 -9.13
N VAL A 209 5.89 -1.26 -8.02
CA VAL A 209 6.58 -0.84 -6.78
C VAL A 209 7.44 -1.97 -6.23
N ALA A 210 6.88 -3.18 -6.08
CA ALA A 210 7.63 -4.35 -5.63
C ALA A 210 8.85 -4.66 -6.53
N PHE A 211 8.69 -4.54 -7.85
CA PHE A 211 9.78 -4.72 -8.79
C PHE A 211 10.87 -3.65 -8.65
N PHE A 212 10.47 -2.38 -8.52
CA PHE A 212 11.41 -1.28 -8.30
C PHE A 212 12.13 -1.40 -6.96
N ASP A 213 11.43 -1.77 -5.88
CA ASP A 213 12.01 -2.00 -4.57
C ASP A 213 13.03 -3.14 -4.62
N MET A 214 12.70 -4.26 -5.28
CA MET A 214 13.66 -5.35 -5.51
C MET A 214 14.92 -4.87 -6.23
N CYS A 215 14.74 -4.03 -7.25
CA CYS A 215 15.85 -3.54 -8.07
C CYS A 215 16.74 -2.54 -7.33
N LYS A 216 16.14 -1.60 -6.62
CA LYS A 216 16.83 -0.42 -6.07
C LYS A 216 17.20 -0.53 -4.60
N ALA A 217 16.52 -1.38 -3.84
CA ALA A 217 16.69 -1.47 -2.40
C ALA A 217 16.88 -2.90 -1.87
N GLY A 218 16.26 -3.90 -2.50
CA GLY A 218 16.27 -5.29 -2.02
C GLY A 218 15.15 -5.59 -1.02
N VAL A 219 15.22 -6.76 -0.39
CA VAL A 219 14.08 -7.35 0.35
C VAL A 219 14.02 -6.82 1.78
N HIS A 220 12.88 -6.21 2.13
CA HIS A 220 12.65 -5.69 3.47
C HIS A 220 11.13 -5.57 3.79
N PRO A 221 10.67 -5.87 5.02
CA PRO A 221 9.24 -5.85 5.39
C PRO A 221 8.59 -4.47 5.27
N ARG A 222 9.39 -3.41 5.42
CA ARG A 222 8.95 -2.01 5.20
C ARG A 222 8.48 -1.73 3.76
N TYR A 223 9.02 -2.42 2.75
CA TYR A 223 8.59 -2.26 1.36
C TYR A 223 7.32 -3.09 1.09
N VAL A 224 7.16 -4.20 1.80
CA VAL A 224 5.89 -4.97 1.81
C VAL A 224 4.76 -4.09 2.32
N ALA A 225 4.99 -3.27 3.34
CA ALA A 225 3.99 -2.33 3.84
C ALA A 225 3.49 -1.33 2.79
N ASP A 226 4.33 -0.93 1.82
CA ASP A 226 3.95 0.03 0.77
C ASP A 226 2.90 -0.54 -0.18
N ILE A 227 2.98 -1.85 -0.46
CA ILE A 227 2.03 -2.55 -1.33
C ILE A 227 0.90 -3.20 -0.54
N ALA A 228 1.12 -3.54 0.74
CA ALA A 228 0.15 -4.25 1.56
C ALA A 228 -1.10 -3.43 1.81
N PHE A 229 -0.97 -2.13 2.12
CA PHE A 229 -2.14 -1.29 2.37
C PHE A 229 -3.06 -1.20 1.14
N PRO A 230 -2.59 -0.80 -0.06
CA PRO A 230 -3.46 -0.72 -1.24
C PRO A 230 -4.04 -2.08 -1.64
N LEU A 231 -3.26 -3.16 -1.59
CA LEU A 231 -3.74 -4.49 -1.97
C LEU A 231 -4.75 -5.06 -0.98
N MET A 232 -4.54 -4.86 0.33
CA MET A 232 -5.55 -5.23 1.33
C MET A 232 -6.82 -4.41 1.18
N PHE A 233 -6.71 -3.11 0.90
CA PHE A 233 -7.87 -2.25 0.69
C PHE A 233 -8.73 -2.75 -0.49
N ILE A 234 -8.11 -3.00 -1.65
CA ILE A 234 -8.81 -3.55 -2.82
C ILE A 234 -9.30 -4.98 -2.58
N GLY A 235 -8.50 -5.80 -1.90
CA GLY A 235 -8.84 -7.18 -1.56
C GLY A 235 -10.08 -7.27 -0.66
N VAL A 236 -10.14 -6.46 0.40
CA VAL A 236 -11.31 -6.36 1.29
C VAL A 236 -12.55 -5.91 0.53
N LEU A 237 -12.44 -4.84 -0.28
CA LEU A 237 -13.59 -4.36 -1.08
C LEU A 237 -14.10 -5.43 -2.04
N THR A 238 -13.18 -6.17 -2.68
CA THR A 238 -13.52 -7.27 -3.59
C THR A 238 -14.21 -8.41 -2.85
N LEU A 239 -13.71 -8.81 -1.67
CA LEU A 239 -14.32 -9.87 -0.85
C LEU A 239 -15.72 -9.49 -0.35
N LEU A 240 -15.92 -8.23 0.08
CA LEU A 240 -17.22 -7.71 0.49
C LEU A 240 -18.22 -7.72 -0.66
N GLU A 241 -17.79 -7.33 -1.86
CA GLU A 241 -18.63 -7.33 -3.06
C GLU A 241 -18.99 -8.74 -3.52
N LEU A 242 -18.04 -9.68 -3.46
CA LEU A 242 -18.32 -11.10 -3.71
C LEU A 242 -19.33 -11.67 -2.70
N ALA A 243 -19.21 -11.29 -1.42
CA ALA A 243 -20.19 -11.66 -0.39
C ALA A 243 -21.57 -11.05 -0.69
N GLN A 244 -21.63 -9.82 -1.20
CA GLN A 244 -22.87 -9.18 -1.62
C GLN A 244 -23.50 -9.93 -2.81
N TYR A 245 -22.74 -10.28 -3.83
CA TYR A 245 -23.26 -11.06 -4.97
C TYR A 245 -23.77 -12.44 -4.56
N ALA A 246 -23.17 -13.04 -3.53
CA ALA A 246 -23.61 -14.33 -3.00
C ALA A 246 -25.01 -14.27 -2.36
N SER A 247 -25.58 -13.09 -2.10
CA SER A 247 -26.97 -12.96 -1.62
C SER A 247 -28.00 -13.45 -2.62
N GLY A 248 -27.67 -13.45 -3.92
CA GLY A 248 -28.53 -13.97 -4.99
C GLY A 248 -28.36 -15.47 -5.29
N LEU A 249 -27.48 -16.16 -4.56
CA LEU A 249 -27.23 -17.59 -4.71
C LEU A 249 -28.13 -18.42 -3.77
N SER A 250 -28.06 -19.75 -3.90
CA SER A 250 -28.72 -20.65 -2.95
C SER A 250 -28.25 -20.39 -1.52
N GLU A 251 -29.11 -20.66 -0.53
CA GLU A 251 -28.81 -20.41 0.88
C GLU A 251 -27.51 -21.08 1.34
N ARG A 252 -27.29 -22.33 0.87
CA ARG A 252 -26.06 -23.09 1.13
C ARG A 252 -24.82 -22.38 0.57
N ALA A 253 -24.88 -21.93 -0.69
CA ALA A 253 -23.76 -21.21 -1.31
C ALA A 253 -23.47 -19.87 -0.61
N ARG A 254 -24.52 -19.10 -0.29
CA ARG A 254 -24.40 -17.86 0.48
C ARG A 254 -23.71 -18.08 1.82
N ARG A 255 -24.08 -19.13 2.54
CA ARG A 255 -23.48 -19.48 3.83
C ARG A 255 -22.00 -19.85 3.70
N HIS A 256 -21.63 -20.60 2.67
CA HIS A 256 -20.22 -20.93 2.40
C HIS A 256 -19.38 -19.68 2.09
N VAL A 257 -19.89 -18.78 1.24
CA VAL A 257 -19.20 -17.52 0.94
C VAL A 257 -19.05 -16.65 2.19
N PHE A 258 -20.11 -16.53 2.99
CA PHE A 258 -20.06 -15.79 4.25
C PHE A 258 -18.98 -16.33 5.19
N PHE A 259 -18.95 -17.64 5.44
CA PHE A 259 -17.92 -18.24 6.28
C PHE A 259 -16.52 -18.07 5.68
N ALA A 260 -16.35 -18.26 4.37
CA ALA A 260 -15.04 -18.09 3.73
C ALA A 260 -14.51 -16.66 3.89
N VAL A 261 -15.33 -15.64 3.62
CA VAL A 261 -14.93 -14.23 3.74
C VAL A 261 -14.62 -13.86 5.19
N ASN A 262 -15.45 -14.31 6.15
CA ASN A 262 -15.18 -14.07 7.57
C ASN A 262 -13.89 -14.76 8.03
N THR A 263 -13.64 -16.00 7.63
CA THR A 263 -12.40 -16.71 7.93
C THR A 263 -11.19 -15.97 7.38
N VAL A 264 -11.26 -15.45 6.15
CA VAL A 264 -10.18 -14.64 5.56
C VAL A 264 -9.90 -13.39 6.40
N PHE A 265 -10.93 -12.67 6.86
CA PHE A 265 -10.76 -11.50 7.72
C PHE A 265 -10.17 -11.86 9.09
N VAL A 266 -10.69 -12.89 9.75
CA VAL A 266 -10.18 -13.37 11.04
C VAL A 266 -8.72 -13.78 10.94
N LEU A 267 -8.36 -14.58 9.92
CA LEU A 267 -6.97 -14.98 9.69
C LEU A 267 -6.06 -13.78 9.42
N THR A 268 -6.54 -12.77 8.70
CA THR A 268 -5.76 -11.55 8.47
C THR A 268 -5.46 -10.81 9.76
N VAL A 269 -6.46 -10.67 10.65
CA VAL A 269 -6.27 -10.04 11.96
C VAL A 269 -5.30 -10.84 12.81
N ILE A 270 -5.42 -12.18 12.83
CA ILE A 270 -4.53 -13.06 13.59
C ILE A 270 -3.08 -12.92 13.09
N VAL A 271 -2.84 -13.01 11.79
CA VAL A 271 -1.49 -12.89 11.22
C VAL A 271 -0.91 -11.49 11.46
N ALA A 272 -1.69 -10.44 11.24
CA ALA A 272 -1.26 -9.07 11.50
C ALA A 272 -0.94 -8.83 12.99
N ALA A 273 -1.74 -9.40 13.90
CA ALA A 273 -1.50 -9.35 15.33
C ALA A 273 -0.23 -10.10 15.74
N ALA A 274 0.04 -11.26 15.14
CA ALA A 274 1.27 -12.02 15.40
C ALA A 274 2.52 -11.21 15.03
N PHE A 275 2.50 -10.47 13.91
CA PHE A 275 3.60 -9.58 13.53
C PHE A 275 3.79 -8.36 14.45
N LEU A 276 2.87 -8.06 15.37
CA LEU A 276 3.14 -7.07 16.43
C LEU A 276 4.26 -7.55 17.36
N PHE A 277 4.32 -8.86 17.59
CA PHE A 277 5.29 -9.52 18.46
C PHE A 277 6.59 -9.91 17.73
N ALA A 278 6.53 -10.13 16.40
CA ALA A 278 7.70 -10.44 15.57
C ALA A 278 7.91 -9.38 14.48
N ASN A 279 8.00 -8.11 14.87
CA ASN A 279 8.33 -7.03 13.94
C ASN A 279 9.85 -6.90 13.76
N GLU A 280 10.26 -6.14 12.74
CA GLU A 280 11.67 -6.00 12.37
C GLU A 280 12.60 -5.55 13.52
N ALA A 281 12.13 -4.65 14.39
CA ALA A 281 12.91 -4.14 15.52
C ALA A 281 12.72 -4.96 16.81
N ASP A 282 11.84 -5.95 16.75
CA ASP A 282 11.38 -6.76 17.87
C ASP A 282 11.07 -5.90 19.11
N ASN A 283 10.37 -4.78 18.87
CA ASN A 283 10.22 -3.72 19.86
C ASN A 283 9.55 -4.20 21.15
N MET A 284 8.63 -5.17 21.07
CA MET A 284 7.93 -5.65 22.26
C MET A 284 8.85 -6.48 23.14
N TYR A 285 9.66 -7.36 22.54
CA TYR A 285 10.68 -8.12 23.25
C TYR A 285 11.75 -7.19 23.84
N ASN A 286 12.30 -6.28 23.03
CA ASN A 286 13.43 -5.44 23.40
C ASN A 286 13.08 -4.29 24.35
N LEU A 287 11.92 -3.64 24.17
CA LEU A 287 11.52 -2.46 24.95
C LEU A 287 10.53 -2.79 26.07
N SER A 288 9.87 -3.94 26.03
CA SER A 288 8.84 -4.33 27.00
C SER A 288 8.85 -5.84 27.31
N PRO A 289 9.99 -6.41 27.76
CA PRO A 289 10.14 -7.85 27.95
C PRO A 289 9.15 -8.45 28.95
N ARG A 290 8.69 -7.68 29.94
CA ARG A 290 7.63 -8.12 30.87
C ARG A 290 6.30 -8.36 30.17
N LEU A 291 5.94 -7.49 29.23
CA LEU A 291 4.71 -7.63 28.43
C LEU A 291 4.82 -8.82 27.49
N PHE A 292 5.98 -8.96 26.82
CA PHE A 292 6.25 -10.11 25.96
C PHE A 292 6.14 -11.43 26.74
N GLY A 293 6.82 -11.54 27.88
CA GLY A 293 6.78 -12.74 28.74
C GLY A 293 5.40 -13.02 29.36
N PHE A 294 4.54 -12.01 29.51
CA PHE A 294 3.15 -12.24 29.90
C PHE A 294 2.38 -12.98 28.80
N PHE A 295 2.52 -12.56 27.55
CA PHE A 295 1.87 -13.24 26.42
C PHE A 295 2.49 -14.61 26.17
N GLU A 296 3.81 -14.74 26.22
CA GLU A 296 4.50 -16.04 26.09
C GLU A 296 3.93 -17.08 27.08
N LYS A 297 3.76 -16.71 28.36
CA LYS A 297 3.16 -17.59 29.38
C LYS A 297 1.68 -17.89 29.16
N LEU A 298 0.94 -17.03 28.48
CA LEU A 298 -0.46 -17.27 28.17
C LEU A 298 -0.63 -18.40 27.14
N PHE A 299 0.41 -18.65 26.34
CA PHE A 299 0.42 -19.65 25.27
C PHE A 299 1.34 -20.87 25.57
N ALA A 300 1.91 -20.93 26.77
CA ALA A 300 2.72 -22.06 27.26
C ALA A 300 1.86 -23.05 28.07
#